data_AF-A0A970BAD8-F1
#
_entry.id   AF-A0A970BAD8-F1
#
_cell.length_a   1.000
_cell.length_b   1.000
_cell.length_c   1.000
_cell.angle_alpha   90.00
_cell.angle_beta   90.00
_cell.angle_gamma   90.00
#
_symmetry.space_group_name_H-M   'P 1'
#
loop_
_entity.id
_entity.type
_entity.pdbx_description
1 polymer ?
#
loop_
_entity_poly.entity_id
_entity_poly.type
_entity_poly.pdbx_seq_one_letter_code
_entity_poly.pdbx_strand_id
1 'polypeptide(L)' 'MLVVVGSEDEAFVADQFPAAITQYSDGEIHIIDGESHTSITESTTAMTLIENWLNETELASSN' A
#
# COMPACT_ATOMS: atom_id res chain seq x y z
N MET A 1 -0.73 9.30 -3.07
CA MET A 1 -1.30 8.01 -3.50
C MET A 1 -0.63 6.93 -2.68
N LEU A 2 -1.39 6.00 -2.13
CA LEU A 2 -0.89 4.87 -1.35
C LEU A 2 -1.13 3.56 -2.12
N VAL A 3 -0.12 2.69 -2.17
CA VAL A 3 -0.22 1.32 -2.69
C VAL A 3 0.19 0.35 -1.58
N VAL A 4 -0.69 -0.59 -1.26
CA VAL A 4 -0.43 -1.68 -0.32
C VAL A 4 -0.69 -2.99 -1.04
N VAL A 5 0.29 -3.89 -1.07
CA VAL A 5 0.24 -5.16 -1.80
C VAL A 5 0.84 -6.28 -0.96
N GLY A 6 0.30 -7.49 -1.08
CA GLY A 6 0.86 -8.67 -0.44
C GLY A 6 2.08 -9.22 -1.20
N SER A 7 3.10 -9.71 -0.48
CA SER A 7 4.31 -10.27 -1.09
C SER A 7 4.07 -11.57 -1.86
N GLU A 8 3.01 -12.30 -1.51
CA GLU A 8 2.60 -13.57 -2.12
C GLU A 8 1.39 -13.39 -3.05
N ASP A 9 1.10 -12.17 -3.49
CA ASP A 9 0.00 -11.90 -4.42
C ASP A 9 0.18 -12.71 -5.73
N GLU A 10 -0.77 -13.59 -5.98
CA GLU A 10 -0.79 -14.52 -7.09
C GLU A 10 -1.28 -13.89 -8.41
N ALA A 11 -1.92 -12.72 -8.33
CA ALA A 11 -2.46 -11.97 -9.46
C ALA A 11 -1.53 -10.82 -9.89
N PHE A 12 -0.79 -10.23 -8.95
CA PHE A 12 0.12 -9.10 -9.16
C PHE A 12 1.50 -9.36 -8.58
N VAL A 13 2.55 -9.03 -9.34
CA VAL A 13 3.94 -9.17 -8.88
C VAL A 13 4.32 -7.97 -8.00
N ALA A 14 4.31 -8.15 -6.68
CA ALA A 14 4.58 -7.10 -5.68
C ALA A 14 5.83 -6.26 -5.98
N ASP A 15 6.93 -6.91 -6.37
CA ASP A 15 8.22 -6.26 -6.64
C ASP A 15 8.22 -5.32 -7.86
N GLN A 16 7.19 -5.36 -8.71
CA GLN A 16 7.08 -4.47 -9.86
C GLN A 16 6.43 -3.12 -9.51
N PHE A 17 5.72 -3.02 -8.39
CA PHE A 17 5.06 -1.78 -7.98
C PHE A 17 6.02 -0.63 -7.69
N PRO A 18 7.15 -0.81 -6.99
CA PRO A 18 8.10 0.28 -6.76
C PRO A 18 8.50 1.00 -8.05
N ALA A 19 8.86 0.24 -9.09
CA ALA A 19 9.22 0.81 -10.39
C ALA A 19 8.02 1.49 -11.08
N ALA A 20 6.85 0.84 -11.09
CA ALA A 20 5.67 1.35 -11.77
C ALA A 20 5.12 2.64 -11.15
N ILE A 21 5.20 2.79 -9.83
CA ILE A 21 4.63 3.92 -9.10
C ILE A 21 5.60 5.09 -9.03
N THR A 22 6.87 4.84 -8.69
CA THR A 22 7.88 5.91 -8.53
C THR A 22 8.26 6.58 -9.84
N GLN A 23 8.03 5.91 -10.98
CA GLN A 23 8.27 6.50 -12.30
C GLN A 23 7.34 7.69 -12.60
N TYR A 24 6.13 7.72 -12.05
CA TYR A 24 5.10 8.70 -12.42
C TYR A 24 4.53 9.47 -11.22
N SER A 25 4.97 9.18 -10.00
CA SER A 25 4.45 9.81 -8.79
C SER A 25 5.41 9.67 -7.60
N ASP A 26 5.28 10.55 -6.62
CA ASP A 26 5.86 10.38 -5.27
C ASP A 26 4.94 9.52 -4.38
N GLY A 27 4.32 8.48 -4.95
CA GLY A 27 3.42 7.59 -4.24
C GLY A 27 4.14 6.75 -3.19
N GLU A 28 3.44 6.44 -2.10
CA GLU A 28 3.93 5.58 -1.02
C GLU A 28 3.56 4.13 -1.33
N ILE A 29 4.53 3.21 -1.21
CA ILE A 29 4.36 1.78 -1.52
C ILE A 29 4.77 0.93 -0.32
N HIS A 30 3.90 0.01 0.08
CA HIS A 30 4.14 -0.98 1.12
C HIS A 30 3.88 -2.39 0.60
N ILE A 31 4.87 -3.27 0.75
CA ILE A 31 4.74 -4.70 0.47
C ILE A 31 4.62 -5.42 1.82
N ILE A 32 3.52 -6.15 2.02
CA ILE A 32 3.24 -6.85 3.28
C ILE A 32 3.62 -8.33 3.14
N ASP A 33 4.59 -8.75 3.95
CA ASP A 33 5.14 -10.10 3.92
C ASP A 33 4.08 -11.16 4.28
N GLY A 34 4.05 -12.25 3.51
CA GLY A 34 3.15 -13.39 3.71
C GLY A 34 1.68 -13.17 3.31
N GLU A 35 1.33 -11.98 2.80
CA GLU A 35 -0.04 -11.70 2.36
C GLU A 35 -0.22 -12.04 0.87
N SER A 36 -1.38 -12.59 0.53
CA SER A 36 -1.82 -12.88 -0.84
C SER A 36 -2.71 -11.78 -1.41
N HIS A 37 -3.20 -11.98 -2.63
CA HIS A 37 -4.13 -11.04 -3.27
C HIS A 37 -5.37 -10.75 -2.43
N THR A 38 -5.87 -11.77 -1.73
CA THR A 38 -7.11 -11.67 -0.96
C THR A 38 -6.85 -11.41 0.52
N SER A 39 -5.84 -12.04 1.12
CA SER A 39 -5.63 -11.93 2.58
C SER A 39 -5.25 -10.51 3.01
N ILE A 40 -4.67 -9.71 2.11
CA ILE A 40 -4.33 -8.31 2.37
C ILE A 40 -5.53 -7.47 2.82
N THR A 41 -6.77 -7.85 2.46
CA THR A 41 -7.99 -7.14 2.88
C THR A 41 -8.38 -7.41 4.34
N GLU A 42 -7.78 -8.41 4.97
CA GLU A 42 -7.97 -8.75 6.38
C GLU A 42 -6.71 -8.47 7.21
N SER A 43 -5.61 -8.07 6.56
CA SER A 43 -4.33 -7.79 7.19
C SER A 43 -4.43 -6.59 8.13
N THR A 44 -4.24 -6.83 9.43
CA THR A 44 -4.21 -5.76 10.43
C THR A 44 -3.10 -4.75 10.12
N THR A 45 -1.94 -5.23 9.67
CA THR A 45 -0.82 -4.38 9.25
C THR A 45 -1.22 -3.45 8.10
N ALA A 46 -1.86 -3.98 7.05
CA ALA A 46 -2.34 -3.17 5.94
C ALA A 46 -3.36 -2.12 6.38
N MET A 47 -4.32 -2.50 7.22
CA MET A 47 -5.35 -1.58 7.71
C MET A 47 -4.78 -0.46 8.58
N THR A 48 -3.81 -0.76 9.44
CA THR A 48 -3.12 0.27 10.23
C THR A 48 -2.36 1.26 9.34
N LEU A 49 -1.69 0.78 8.28
CA LEU A 49 -1.00 1.66 7.34
C LEU A 49 -1.98 2.59 6.61
N ILE A 50 -3.12 2.05 6.15
CA ILE A 50 -4.16 2.82 5.48
C ILE A 50 -4.77 3.87 6.42
N GLU A 51 -5.06 3.50 7.67
CA GLU A 51 -5.60 4.41 8.68
C GLU A 51 -4.64 5.58 8.95
N ASN A 52 -3.35 5.29 9.16
CA ASN A 52 -2.34 6.33 9.37
C ASN A 52 -2.25 7.27 8.16
N TRP A 53 -2.18 6.71 6.95
CA TRP A 53 -2.11 7.49 5.72
C TRP A 53 -3.32 8.42 5.51
N LEU A 54 -4.53 7.92 5.80
CA LEU A 54 -5.76 8.71 5.72
C LEU A 54 -5.74 9.87 6.74
N ASN A 55 -5.35 9.59 7.99
CA ASN A 55 -5.27 10.62 9.03
C ASN A 55 -4.26 11.71 8.68
N GLU A 56 -3.08 11.35 8.17
CA GLU A 56 -2.06 12.31 7.73
C GLU A 56 -2.54 13.14 6.53
N THR A 57 -3.24 12.51 5.59
CA THR A 57 -3.79 13.20 4.41
C THR A 57 -4.90 14.19 4.79
N GLU A 58 -5.81 13.82 5.68
CA GLU A 58 -6.86 14.70 6.19
C GLU A 58 -6.26 15.94 6.89
N LEU A 59 -5.25 15.73 7.74
CA LEU A 59 -4.52 16.80 8.42
C LEU A 59 -3.79 17.73 7.43
N ALA A 60 -3.20 17.18 6.36
CA ALA A 60 -2.55 17.97 5.33
C ALA A 60 -3.53 18.80 4.50
N SER A 61 -4.75 18.30 4.28
CA SER A 61 -5.81 18.99 3.51
C SER A 61 -6.56 20.08 4.29
N SER A 62 -6.40 20.11 5.62
CA SER A 62 -7.07 21.05 6.52
C SER A 62 -6.23 22.30 6.85
N ASN A 63 -5.03 22.45 6.26
CA ASN A 63 -4.12 23.59 6.40
C ASN A 63 -4.00 24.39 5.09
#